data_AF-A0A6J7DHU6-F1
#
_entry.id   AF-A0A6J7DHU6-F1
#
_cell.length_a   1.000
_cell.length_b   1.000
_cell.length_c   1.000
_cell.angle_alpha   90.00
_cell.angle_beta   90.00
_cell.angle_gamma   90.00
#
_symmetry.space_group_name_H-M   'P 1'
#
loop_
_entity.id
_entity.type
_entity.pdbx_description
1 polymer ?
#
loop_
_entity_poly.entity_id
_entity_poly.type
_entity_poly.pdbx_seq_one_letter_code
_entity_poly.pdbx_strand_id
1 'polypeptide(L)'
;MSALTFSHLPGTVEYLHGLDLQRELHQRRVEQLIEDTVLLLEHDPVYTAGRRTQDFERPMDGTPVIDTDRGGRITWHGPGQLVGYPIVGLPMPLDLVAYVRKLEAALIQACEQVGLLTGQVEGRTGIWVEPNSPHARKIAAIGVRVAKGVTMHGFALNCDNSLAGFSQIVACGITDAKVSTISAELGQKVGINDLLEPVKQAMINQFI
;
A
#
# COMPACT_ATOMS: atom_id res chain seq x y z
N MET A 1 22.55 9.72 7.78
CA MET A 1 21.40 8.97 7.23
C MET A 1 20.39 8.85 8.34
N SER A 2 19.17 9.33 8.13
CA SER A 2 18.08 9.26 9.12
C SER A 2 17.70 7.79 9.31
N ALA A 3 17.47 7.36 10.56
CA ALA A 3 17.10 5.99 10.83
C ALA A 3 15.61 5.80 10.53
N LEU A 4 15.25 4.80 9.72
CA LEU A 4 13.85 4.49 9.45
C LEU A 4 13.24 3.78 10.66
N THR A 5 12.29 4.43 11.34
CA THR A 5 11.57 3.85 12.47
C THR A 5 10.28 3.17 12.03
N PHE A 6 9.84 2.14 12.74
CA PHE A 6 8.60 1.42 12.44
C PHE A 6 7.67 1.43 13.64
N SER A 7 6.38 1.69 13.38
CA SER A 7 5.32 1.53 14.37
C SER A 7 4.24 0.63 13.80
N HIS A 8 3.93 -0.46 14.50
CA HIS A 8 2.83 -1.35 14.15
C HIS A 8 1.66 -1.11 15.11
N LEU A 9 0.51 -0.71 14.56
CA LEU A 9 -0.70 -0.53 15.34
C LEU A 9 -1.43 -1.88 15.46
N PRO A 10 -1.77 -2.33 16.68
CA PRO A 10 -2.44 -3.60 16.87
C PRO A 10 -3.91 -3.55 16.45
N GLY A 11 -4.40 -4.63 15.85
CA GLY A 11 -5.80 -4.76 15.42
C GLY A 11 -6.14 -3.87 14.23
N THR A 12 -7.44 -3.71 14.00
CA THR A 12 -7.94 -2.85 12.93
C THR A 12 -8.05 -1.39 13.38
N VAL A 13 -7.78 -0.49 12.44
CA VAL A 13 -7.86 0.96 12.65
C VAL A 13 -8.91 1.55 11.71
N GLU A 14 -9.80 2.39 12.24
CA GLU A 14 -10.75 3.14 11.40
C GLU A 14 -9.98 4.08 10.46
N TYR A 15 -10.40 4.16 9.19
CA TYR A 15 -9.60 4.80 8.15
C TYR A 15 -9.29 6.28 8.44
N LEU A 16 -10.27 7.05 8.91
CA LEU A 16 -10.08 8.47 9.20
C LEU A 16 -9.14 8.68 10.38
N HIS A 17 -9.22 7.85 11.42
CA HIS A 17 -8.22 7.84 12.49
C HIS A 17 -6.80 7.59 11.94
N GLY A 18 -6.63 6.57 11.09
CA GLY A 18 -5.33 6.29 10.46
C GLY A 18 -4.82 7.45 9.61
N LEU A 19 -5.72 8.16 8.91
CA LEU A 19 -5.39 9.35 8.12
C LEU A 19 -4.97 10.54 9.00
N ASP A 20 -5.62 10.75 10.14
CA ASP A 20 -5.26 11.82 11.07
C ASP A 20 -3.91 11.56 11.75
N LEU A 21 -3.62 10.31 12.11
CA LEU A 21 -2.30 9.94 12.61
C LEU A 21 -1.20 10.18 11.55
N GLN A 22 -1.46 9.84 10.28
CA GLN A 22 -0.52 10.17 9.20
C GLN A 22 -0.28 11.68 9.09
N ARG A 23 -1.32 12.51 9.23
CA ARG A 23 -1.18 13.98 9.18
C ARG A 23 -0.35 14.52 10.33
N GLU A 24 -0.55 14.00 11.53
CA GLU A 24 0.26 14.38 12.70
C GLU A 24 1.74 14.05 12.47
N LEU A 25 2.04 12.80 12.10
CA LEU A 25 3.41 12.36 11.85
C LEU A 25 4.05 13.11 10.68
N HIS A 26 3.28 13.35 9.62
CA HIS A 26 3.73 14.15 8.47
C HIS A 26 4.16 15.54 8.91
N GLN A 27 3.33 16.24 9.69
CA GLN A 27 3.65 17.59 10.15
C GLN A 27 4.89 17.58 11.07
N ARG A 28 4.97 16.64 12.02
CA ARG A 28 6.15 16.49 12.89
C ARG A 28 7.41 16.18 12.10
N ARG A 29 7.30 15.37 11.05
CA ARG A 29 8.44 15.03 10.19
C ARG A 29 8.90 16.21 9.34
N VAL A 30 7.97 16.99 8.80
CA VAL A 30 8.25 18.25 8.08
C VAL A 30 9.00 19.24 8.99
N GLU A 31 8.59 19.33 10.26
CA GLU A 31 9.25 20.15 11.29
C GLU A 31 10.54 19.54 11.83
N GLN A 32 10.95 18.36 11.34
CA GLN A 32 12.14 17.63 11.77
C GLN A 32 12.13 17.26 13.26
N LEU A 33 10.94 17.08 13.85
CA LEU A 33 10.75 16.67 15.25
C LEU A 33 10.81 15.15 15.45
N ILE A 34 10.74 14.39 14.35
CA ILE A 34 10.86 12.93 14.33
C ILE A 34 11.71 12.51 13.13
N GLU A 35 12.29 11.31 13.23
CA GLU A 35 12.95 10.64 12.10
C GLU A 35 11.93 10.15 11.06
N ASP A 36 12.41 9.67 9.91
CA ASP A 36 11.57 9.00 8.93
C ASP A 36 10.88 7.78 9.57
N THR A 37 9.56 7.66 9.42
CA THR A 37 8.79 6.61 10.09
C THR A 37 7.87 5.86 9.13
N VAL A 38 7.64 4.59 9.38
CA VAL A 38 6.64 3.77 8.68
C VAL A 38 5.60 3.30 9.67
N LEU A 39 4.35 3.66 9.43
CA LEU A 39 3.22 3.03 10.11
C LEU A 39 2.85 1.74 9.39
N LEU A 40 2.65 0.67 10.14
CA LEU A 40 2.10 -0.60 9.66
C LEU A 40 0.80 -0.86 10.43
N LEU A 41 -0.26 -1.21 9.73
CA LEU A 41 -1.58 -1.45 10.33
C LEU A 41 -2.46 -2.25 9.37
N GLU A 42 -3.64 -2.64 9.83
CA GLU A 42 -4.76 -3.01 8.99
C GLU A 42 -5.97 -2.09 9.27
N HIS A 43 -6.86 -1.96 8.30
CA HIS A 43 -8.05 -1.13 8.44
C HIS A 43 -9.30 -1.97 8.68
N ASP A 44 -10.31 -1.36 9.29
CA ASP A 44 -11.68 -1.83 9.12
C ASP A 44 -12.05 -1.83 7.61
N PRO A 45 -13.00 -2.67 7.15
CA PRO A 45 -13.40 -2.71 5.75
C PRO A 45 -13.81 -1.32 5.22
N VAL A 46 -13.09 -0.83 4.21
CA VAL A 46 -13.28 0.53 3.70
C VAL A 46 -12.91 0.65 2.22
N TYR A 47 -13.71 1.41 1.47
CA TYR A 47 -13.35 1.86 0.13
C TYR A 47 -12.74 3.26 0.19
N THR A 48 -11.62 3.46 -0.49
CA THR A 48 -10.99 4.78 -0.62
C THR A 48 -10.81 5.14 -2.08
N ALA A 49 -11.22 6.34 -2.45
CA ALA A 49 -11.09 6.89 -3.80
C ALA A 49 -9.95 7.90 -3.84
N GLY A 50 -8.92 7.62 -4.63
CA GLY A 50 -7.85 8.58 -4.92
C GLY A 50 -8.28 9.62 -5.96
N ARG A 51 -7.43 10.61 -6.22
CA ARG A 51 -7.74 11.77 -7.10
C ARG A 51 -8.13 11.43 -8.54
N ARG A 52 -7.80 10.23 -9.03
CA ARG A 52 -8.06 9.82 -10.42
C ARG A 52 -9.27 8.88 -10.57
N THR A 53 -10.02 8.66 -9.48
CA THR A 53 -11.18 7.77 -9.47
C THR A 53 -12.30 8.32 -10.35
N GLN A 54 -12.91 7.47 -11.15
CA GLN A 54 -14.07 7.76 -11.98
C GLN A 54 -15.34 7.14 -11.36
N ASP A 55 -16.50 7.73 -11.59
CA ASP A 55 -17.73 7.33 -10.89
C ASP A 55 -18.14 5.87 -11.17
N PHE A 56 -17.93 5.38 -12.39
CA PHE A 56 -18.23 3.98 -12.75
C PHE A 56 -17.30 2.96 -12.05
N GLU A 57 -16.21 3.41 -11.44
CA GLU A 57 -15.29 2.52 -10.70
C GLU A 57 -15.75 2.28 -9.26
N ARG A 58 -16.67 3.12 -8.76
CA ARG A 58 -17.21 3.06 -7.39
C ARG A 58 -18.24 1.93 -7.24
N PRO A 59 -18.49 1.45 -6.01
CA PRO A 59 -19.58 0.52 -5.75
C PRO A 59 -20.92 1.11 -6.21
N MET A 60 -21.68 0.31 -6.96
CA MET A 60 -22.98 0.73 -7.52
C MET A 60 -24.15 0.50 -6.55
N ASP A 61 -23.91 -0.16 -5.42
CA ASP A 61 -24.91 -0.51 -4.39
C ASP A 61 -25.08 0.58 -3.31
N GLY A 62 -24.37 1.70 -3.44
CA GLY A 62 -24.41 2.81 -2.49
C GLY A 62 -23.49 2.62 -1.28
N THR A 63 -22.61 1.61 -1.27
CA THR A 63 -21.62 1.44 -0.21
C THR A 63 -20.75 2.70 -0.07
N PRO A 64 -20.58 3.27 1.14
CA PRO A 64 -19.80 4.47 1.34
C PRO A 64 -18.35 4.35 0.84
N VAL A 65 -17.86 5.43 0.24
CA VAL A 65 -16.47 5.56 -0.23
C VAL A 65 -15.88 6.83 0.35
N ILE A 66 -14.69 6.74 0.93
CA ILE A 66 -13.97 7.91 1.43
C ILE A 66 -13.12 8.49 0.30
N ASP A 67 -13.37 9.74 -0.08
CA ASP A 67 -12.51 10.46 -1.00
C ASP A 67 -11.23 10.91 -0.30
N THR A 68 -10.09 10.70 -0.97
CA THR A 68 -8.77 10.89 -0.41
C THR A 68 -7.88 11.65 -1.38
N ASP A 69 -6.82 12.27 -0.85
CA ASP A 69 -5.92 13.09 -1.65
C ASP A 69 -4.71 12.32 -2.22
N ARG A 70 -4.64 10.99 -2.01
CA ARG A 70 -3.59 10.15 -2.58
C ARG A 70 -3.67 10.05 -4.10
N GLY A 71 -2.54 9.71 -4.70
CA GLY A 71 -2.50 9.26 -6.08
C GLY A 71 -3.31 7.98 -6.30
N GLY A 72 -3.53 7.65 -7.57
CA GLY A 72 -4.27 6.46 -7.99
C GLY A 72 -5.79 6.65 -7.99
N ARG A 73 -6.48 5.53 -8.20
CA ARG A 73 -7.96 5.44 -8.30
C ARG A 73 -8.53 4.75 -7.06
N ILE A 74 -9.75 4.21 -7.15
CA ILE A 74 -10.40 3.51 -6.05
C ILE A 74 -9.67 2.22 -5.66
N THR A 75 -9.71 1.89 -4.37
CA THR A 75 -9.24 0.62 -3.82
C THR A 75 -10.06 0.24 -2.58
N TRP A 76 -9.80 -0.94 -2.05
CA TRP A 76 -10.40 -1.47 -0.84
C TRP A 76 -9.31 -1.85 0.16
N HIS A 77 -9.58 -1.60 1.44
CA HIS A 77 -8.78 -2.06 2.57
C HIS A 77 -9.66 -2.82 3.56
N GLY A 78 -9.06 -3.74 4.32
CA GLY A 78 -9.77 -4.48 5.36
C GLY A 78 -8.88 -5.46 6.10
N PRO A 79 -9.45 -6.25 7.03
CA PRO A 79 -8.70 -7.20 7.84
C PRO A 79 -7.93 -8.22 7.00
N GLY A 80 -6.69 -8.51 7.40
CA GLY A 80 -5.78 -9.41 6.68
C GLY A 80 -5.02 -8.77 5.53
N GLN A 81 -5.16 -7.44 5.33
CA GLN A 81 -4.37 -6.66 4.37
C GLN A 81 -3.40 -5.77 5.14
N LEU A 82 -2.09 -5.99 4.96
CA LEU A 82 -1.07 -5.14 5.58
C LEU A 82 -0.98 -3.81 4.84
N VAL A 83 -1.38 -2.74 5.50
CA VAL A 83 -1.26 -1.37 5.02
C VAL A 83 -0.02 -0.73 5.63
N GLY A 84 0.79 -0.09 4.79
CA GLY A 84 1.98 0.62 5.21
C GLY A 84 1.94 2.09 4.78
N TYR A 85 2.23 2.99 5.71
CA TYR A 85 2.35 4.43 5.48
C TYR A 85 3.76 4.92 5.80
N PRO A 86 4.67 4.91 4.83
CA PRO A 86 5.99 5.53 4.98
C PRO A 86 5.81 7.06 4.95
N ILE A 87 6.13 7.70 6.07
CA ILE A 87 6.19 9.15 6.26
C ILE A 87 7.66 9.54 6.26
N VAL A 88 8.20 9.76 5.06
CA VAL A 88 9.63 9.95 4.82
C VAL A 88 9.90 11.25 4.07
N GLY A 89 11.00 11.92 4.43
CA GLY A 89 11.49 13.08 3.70
C GLY A 89 12.15 12.66 2.38
N LEU A 90 11.81 13.36 1.30
CA LEU A 90 12.40 13.12 -0.02
C LEU A 90 13.36 14.25 -0.40
N PRO A 91 14.51 13.93 -1.02
CA PRO A 91 15.44 14.94 -1.50
C PRO A 91 14.84 15.74 -2.65
N MET A 92 15.33 16.96 -2.84
CA MET A 92 15.00 17.81 -3.98
C MET A 92 16.13 17.74 -5.03
N PRO A 93 15.81 17.68 -6.34
CA PRO A 93 14.46 17.68 -6.92
C PRO A 93 13.68 16.39 -6.66
N LEU A 94 12.36 16.51 -6.48
CA LEU A 94 11.49 15.38 -6.17
C LEU A 94 11.42 14.39 -7.33
N ASP A 95 11.76 13.13 -7.08
CA ASP A 95 11.52 12.01 -7.99
C ASP A 95 10.53 11.02 -7.38
N LEU A 96 9.24 11.25 -7.66
CA LEU A 96 8.16 10.40 -7.17
C LEU A 96 8.18 9.00 -7.80
N VAL A 97 8.65 8.89 -9.05
CA VAL A 97 8.71 7.61 -9.75
C VAL A 97 9.76 6.72 -9.09
N ALA A 98 10.97 7.25 -8.84
CA ALA A 98 12.02 6.53 -8.13
C ALA A 98 11.56 6.09 -6.72
N TYR A 99 10.84 6.96 -5.99
CA TYR A 99 10.28 6.61 -4.69
C TYR A 99 9.28 5.44 -4.78
N VAL A 100 8.34 5.48 -5.74
CA VAL A 100 7.39 4.37 -5.95
C VAL A 100 8.12 3.08 -6.35
N ARG A 101 9.17 3.16 -7.17
CA ARG A 101 10.00 1.99 -7.54
C ARG A 101 10.71 1.38 -6.34
N LYS A 102 11.18 2.19 -5.38
CA LYS A 102 11.74 1.69 -4.11
C LYS A 102 10.70 0.95 -3.27
N LEU A 103 9.47 1.45 -3.20
CA LEU A 103 8.38 0.73 -2.51
C LEU A 103 8.06 -0.60 -3.20
N GLU A 104 7.96 -0.63 -4.52
CA GLU A 104 7.74 -1.88 -5.26
C GLU A 104 8.88 -2.88 -5.01
N ALA A 105 10.14 -2.43 -5.06
CA ALA A 105 11.31 -3.27 -4.77
C ALA A 105 11.29 -3.84 -3.34
N ALA A 106 10.93 -3.02 -2.34
CA ALA A 106 10.81 -3.47 -0.96
C ALA A 106 9.71 -4.54 -0.82
N LEU A 107 8.56 -4.34 -1.46
CA LEU A 107 7.46 -5.32 -1.39
C LEU A 107 7.77 -6.61 -2.14
N ILE A 108 8.47 -6.54 -3.29
CA ILE A 108 8.96 -7.72 -4.01
C ILE A 108 9.90 -8.53 -3.09
N GLN A 109 10.90 -7.86 -2.50
CA GLN A 109 11.84 -8.50 -1.57
C GLN A 109 11.13 -9.09 -0.33
N ALA A 110 10.08 -8.46 0.18
CA ALA A 110 9.30 -8.99 1.28
C ALA A 110 8.51 -10.26 0.88
N CYS A 111 7.89 -10.26 -0.31
CA CYS A 111 7.19 -11.44 -0.84
C CYS A 111 8.15 -12.61 -1.12
N GLU A 112 9.35 -12.35 -1.62
CA GLU A 112 10.37 -13.39 -1.86
C GLU A 112 10.77 -14.13 -0.57
N GLN A 113 10.83 -13.43 0.57
CA GLN A 113 11.16 -14.04 1.87
C GLN A 113 10.12 -15.07 2.35
N VAL A 114 8.86 -14.95 1.90
CA VAL A 114 7.81 -15.93 2.17
C VAL A 114 7.60 -16.90 1.00
N GLY A 115 8.49 -16.88 0.01
CA GLY A 115 8.49 -17.79 -1.13
C GLY A 115 7.58 -17.40 -2.29
N LEU A 116 7.03 -16.18 -2.32
CA LEU A 116 6.20 -15.69 -3.42
C LEU A 116 7.00 -14.81 -4.39
N LEU A 117 7.18 -15.28 -5.62
CA LEU A 117 7.79 -14.48 -6.68
C LEU A 117 6.79 -13.47 -7.22
N THR A 118 7.18 -12.19 -7.19
CA THR A 118 6.38 -11.08 -7.71
C THR A 118 7.25 -10.14 -8.53
N GLY A 119 6.62 -9.24 -9.29
CA GLY A 119 7.33 -8.20 -10.03
C GLY A 119 6.42 -7.05 -10.43
N GLN A 120 6.92 -6.23 -11.35
CA GLN A 120 6.24 -5.04 -11.85
C GLN A 120 5.60 -5.33 -13.20
N VAL A 121 4.42 -4.76 -13.43
CA VAL A 121 3.82 -4.68 -14.77
C VAL A 121 4.01 -3.25 -15.28
N GLU A 122 4.53 -3.10 -16.51
CA GLU A 122 4.77 -1.78 -17.09
C GLU A 122 3.47 -0.95 -17.14
N GLY A 123 3.57 0.33 -16.74
CA GLY A 123 2.42 1.24 -16.65
C GLY A 123 1.43 0.96 -15.51
N ARG A 124 1.60 -0.11 -14.71
CA ARG A 124 0.68 -0.50 -13.64
C ARG A 124 1.36 -0.57 -12.28
N THR A 125 1.32 0.56 -11.57
CA THR A 125 1.88 0.69 -10.21
C THR A 125 1.37 -0.37 -9.24
N GLY A 126 2.29 -0.95 -8.47
CA GLY A 126 2.07 -2.04 -7.54
C GLY A 126 2.89 -3.27 -7.89
N ILE A 127 2.74 -4.34 -7.09
CA ILE A 127 3.42 -5.61 -7.33
C ILE A 127 2.42 -6.70 -7.74
N TRP A 128 2.90 -7.60 -8.58
CA TRP A 128 2.08 -8.54 -9.34
C TRP A 128 2.72 -9.93 -9.36
N VAL A 129 1.91 -10.98 -9.30
CA VAL A 129 2.31 -12.33 -9.67
C VAL A 129 2.18 -12.51 -11.17
N GLU A 130 3.10 -13.26 -11.76
CA GLU A 130 3.21 -13.47 -13.21
C GLU A 130 3.18 -12.15 -14.01
N PRO A 131 4.06 -11.18 -13.72
CA PRO A 131 4.00 -9.83 -14.31
C PRO A 131 4.13 -9.81 -15.84
N ASN A 132 4.73 -10.84 -16.44
CA ASN A 132 4.90 -10.97 -17.88
C ASN A 132 3.79 -11.80 -18.56
N SER A 133 2.72 -12.12 -17.82
CA SER A 133 1.60 -12.95 -18.29
C SER A 133 0.35 -12.10 -18.50
N PRO A 134 -0.53 -12.45 -19.47
CA PRO A 134 -1.88 -11.87 -19.55
C PRO A 134 -2.75 -12.22 -18.32
N HIS A 135 -2.29 -13.15 -17.48
CA HIS A 135 -2.96 -13.54 -16.23
C HIS A 135 -2.35 -12.87 -15.00
N ALA A 136 -1.63 -11.75 -15.16
CA ALA A 136 -1.04 -11.01 -14.04
C ALA A 136 -2.08 -10.72 -12.93
N ARG A 137 -1.70 -10.97 -11.69
CA ARG A 137 -2.56 -10.80 -10.50
C ARG A 137 -1.92 -9.82 -9.53
N LYS A 138 -2.64 -8.76 -9.16
CA LYS A 138 -2.12 -7.74 -8.26
C LYS A 138 -2.09 -8.25 -6.82
N ILE A 139 -0.92 -8.14 -6.19
CA ILE A 139 -0.70 -8.51 -4.78
C ILE A 139 -0.62 -7.29 -3.87
N ALA A 140 -0.09 -6.16 -4.37
CA ALA A 140 -0.11 -4.92 -3.61
C ALA A 140 -0.47 -3.71 -4.46
N ALA A 141 -1.27 -2.81 -3.88
CA ALA A 141 -1.52 -1.48 -4.41
C ALA A 141 -0.56 -0.47 -3.76
N ILE A 142 -0.15 0.54 -4.54
CA ILE A 142 0.65 1.67 -4.04
C ILE A 142 -0.03 2.95 -4.50
N GLY A 143 -0.29 3.83 -3.54
CA GLY A 143 -0.89 5.13 -3.76
C GLY A 143 -0.33 6.10 -2.74
N VAL A 144 0.49 7.04 -3.22
CA VAL A 144 1.28 7.95 -2.38
C VAL A 144 0.93 9.40 -2.68
N ARG A 145 1.21 10.29 -1.73
CA ARG A 145 1.20 11.74 -1.90
C ARG A 145 2.49 12.30 -1.33
N VAL A 146 3.00 13.39 -1.91
CA VAL A 146 4.09 14.18 -1.33
C VAL A 146 3.58 15.59 -1.08
N ALA A 147 3.81 16.11 0.11
CA ALA A 147 3.49 17.47 0.49
C ALA A 147 4.63 18.02 1.36
N LYS A 148 5.06 19.27 1.09
CA LYS A 148 6.19 19.90 1.80
C LYS A 148 7.46 19.03 1.86
N GLY A 149 7.72 18.25 0.81
CA GLY A 149 8.88 17.35 0.73
C GLY A 149 8.79 16.05 1.53
N VAL A 150 7.66 15.77 2.20
CA VAL A 150 7.45 14.55 2.99
C VAL A 150 6.28 13.73 2.43
N THR A 151 6.41 12.40 2.43
CA THR A 151 5.42 11.47 1.90
C THR A 151 4.25 11.23 2.87
N MET A 152 3.10 10.85 2.30
CA MET A 152 1.91 10.35 2.99
C MET A 152 1.29 9.23 2.15
N HIS A 153 0.37 8.48 2.78
CA HIS A 153 -0.18 7.23 2.26
C HIS A 153 0.95 6.24 2.02
N GLY A 154 0.82 5.31 1.06
CA GLY A 154 1.82 4.26 0.92
C GLY A 154 1.31 3.09 0.12
N PHE A 155 1.33 1.91 0.75
CA PHE A 155 0.99 0.64 0.11
C PHE A 155 -0.05 -0.14 0.89
N ALA A 156 -0.67 -1.09 0.20
CA ALA A 156 -1.59 -2.07 0.75
C ALA A 156 -1.25 -3.44 0.16
N LEU A 157 -0.71 -4.34 0.97
CA LEU A 157 -0.26 -5.69 0.62
C LEU A 157 -1.31 -6.71 1.04
N ASN A 158 -1.80 -7.49 0.10
CA ASN A 158 -2.82 -8.50 0.36
C ASN A 158 -2.19 -9.77 0.96
N CYS A 159 -2.34 -10.00 2.26
CA CYS A 159 -1.77 -11.17 2.95
C CYS A 159 -2.78 -12.34 2.92
N ASP A 160 -3.79 -12.29 3.80
CA ASP A 160 -4.85 -13.30 3.93
C ASP A 160 -6.26 -12.69 3.92
N ASN A 161 -6.39 -11.42 3.53
CA ASN A 161 -7.67 -10.72 3.45
C ASN A 161 -8.66 -11.40 2.48
N SER A 162 -9.95 -11.17 2.74
CA SER A 162 -10.98 -11.46 1.75
C SER A 162 -10.80 -10.58 0.50
N LEU A 163 -11.03 -11.16 -0.67
CA LEU A 163 -11.07 -10.43 -1.94
C LEU A 163 -12.47 -9.93 -2.32
N ALA A 164 -13.48 -10.21 -1.49
CA ALA A 164 -14.87 -9.85 -1.78
C ALA A 164 -15.10 -8.35 -1.92
N GLY A 165 -14.33 -7.50 -1.23
CA GLY A 165 -14.40 -6.04 -1.43
C GLY A 165 -13.97 -5.61 -2.84
N PHE A 166 -13.03 -6.32 -3.47
CA PHE A 166 -12.55 -5.96 -4.80
C PHE A 166 -13.57 -6.28 -5.91
N SER A 167 -14.54 -7.17 -5.68
CA SER A 167 -15.52 -7.53 -6.72
C SER A 167 -16.59 -6.46 -6.96
N GLN A 168 -16.70 -5.48 -6.07
CA GLN A 168 -17.68 -4.39 -6.16
C GLN A 168 -17.14 -3.13 -6.84
N ILE A 169 -15.85 -3.11 -7.19
CA ILE A 169 -15.16 -1.94 -7.72
C ILE A 169 -14.32 -2.28 -8.95
N VAL A 170 -14.05 -1.29 -9.79
CA VAL A 170 -12.99 -1.39 -10.81
C VAL A 170 -11.68 -0.93 -10.16
N ALA A 171 -11.08 -1.83 -9.38
CA ALA A 171 -9.91 -1.51 -8.56
C ALA A 171 -8.75 -0.98 -9.42
N CYS A 172 -8.20 0.18 -9.04
CA CYS A 172 -7.13 0.87 -9.77
C CYS A 172 -7.46 1.22 -11.24
N GLY A 173 -8.72 1.12 -11.68
CA GLY A 173 -9.14 1.31 -13.08
C GLY A 173 -8.71 0.17 -14.02
N ILE A 174 -8.41 -1.00 -13.47
CA ILE A 174 -7.89 -2.15 -14.21
C ILE A 174 -9.03 -3.15 -14.38
N THR A 175 -9.51 -3.31 -15.60
CA THR A 175 -10.62 -4.21 -15.95
C THR A 175 -10.17 -5.56 -16.51
N ASP A 176 -8.89 -5.67 -16.88
CA ASP A 176 -8.31 -6.80 -17.59
C ASP A 176 -7.33 -7.63 -16.73
N ALA A 177 -7.23 -7.34 -15.44
CA ALA A 177 -6.42 -8.11 -14.50
C ALA A 177 -7.17 -8.36 -13.18
N LYS A 178 -6.69 -9.35 -12.43
CA LYS A 178 -7.29 -9.74 -11.14
C LYS A 178 -6.45 -9.25 -9.98
N VAL A 179 -7.06 -9.21 -8.80
CA VAL A 179 -6.36 -9.05 -7.51
C VAL A 179 -6.24 -10.44 -6.89
N SER A 180 -5.15 -10.69 -6.15
CA SER A 180 -4.95 -11.91 -5.37
C SER A 180 -4.34 -11.60 -4.00
N THR A 181 -4.12 -12.63 -3.20
CA THR A 181 -3.48 -12.56 -1.88
C THR A 181 -2.27 -13.48 -1.83
N ILE A 182 -1.30 -13.20 -0.96
CA ILE A 182 -0.15 -14.09 -0.76
C ILE A 182 -0.62 -15.49 -0.37
N SER A 183 -1.62 -15.56 0.52
CA SER A 183 -2.18 -16.84 0.97
C SER A 183 -2.78 -17.66 -0.17
N ALA A 184 -3.52 -17.01 -1.08
CA ALA A 184 -4.14 -17.68 -2.21
C ALA A 184 -3.11 -18.21 -3.21
N GLU A 185 -2.04 -17.45 -3.48
CA GLU A 185 -1.00 -17.86 -4.44
C GLU A 185 -0.08 -18.95 -3.88
N LEU A 186 0.13 -18.99 -2.56
CA LEU A 186 0.96 -20.03 -1.93
C LEU A 186 0.15 -21.26 -1.46
N GLY A 187 -1.17 -21.20 -1.47
CA GLY A 187 -2.04 -22.31 -1.02
C GLY A 187 -1.95 -22.59 0.49
N GLN A 188 -1.46 -21.64 1.28
CA GLN A 188 -1.32 -21.74 2.73
C GLN A 188 -1.59 -20.38 3.38
N LYS A 189 -1.95 -20.36 4.67
CA LYS A 189 -2.20 -19.10 5.38
C LYS A 189 -0.88 -18.35 5.59
N VAL A 190 -0.80 -17.15 5.02
CA VAL A 190 0.26 -16.17 5.25
C VAL A 190 -0.41 -14.83 5.58
N GLY A 191 -0.45 -14.51 6.87
CA GLY A 191 -1.12 -13.34 7.40
C GLY A 191 -0.19 -12.16 7.58
N ILE A 192 -0.71 -11.07 8.13
CA ILE A 192 0.04 -9.82 8.34
C ILE A 192 1.29 -10.06 9.21
N ASN A 193 1.17 -10.84 10.28
CA ASN A 193 2.27 -11.09 11.21
C ASN A 193 3.48 -11.77 10.54
N ASP A 194 3.24 -12.56 9.49
CA ASP A 194 4.30 -13.22 8.71
C ASP A 194 5.06 -12.22 7.82
N LEU A 195 4.44 -11.07 7.50
CA LEU A 195 4.98 -10.06 6.59
C LEU A 195 5.55 -8.83 7.32
N LEU A 196 5.26 -8.63 8.62
CA LEU A 196 5.76 -7.46 9.36
C LEU A 196 7.28 -7.34 9.29
N GLU A 197 8.02 -8.39 9.68
CA GLU A 197 9.48 -8.36 9.66
C GLU A 197 10.07 -8.36 8.23
N PRO A 198 9.59 -9.19 7.28
CA PRO A 198 10.03 -9.11 5.90
C PRO A 198 9.89 -7.72 5.27
N VAL A 199 8.75 -7.05 5.51
CA VAL A 199 8.50 -5.69 5.01
C VAL A 199 9.43 -4.69 5.69
N LYS A 200 9.61 -4.73 7.01
CA LYS A 200 10.54 -3.84 7.73
C LYS A 200 11.96 -3.95 7.18
N GLN A 201 12.47 -5.17 7.09
CA GLN A 201 13.84 -5.41 6.60
C GLN A 201 14.01 -4.95 5.15
N ALA A 202 13.04 -5.26 4.29
CA ALA A 202 13.10 -4.84 2.89
C ALA A 202 13.03 -3.32 2.74
N MET A 203 12.19 -2.65 3.53
CA MET A 203 12.15 -1.19 3.54
C MET A 203 13.47 -0.58 4.02
N ILE A 204 14.09 -1.12 5.08
CA ILE A 204 15.43 -0.67 5.50
C ILE A 204 16.42 -0.76 4.33
N ASN A 205 16.47 -1.90 3.64
CA ASN A 205 17.41 -2.13 2.53
C ASN A 205 17.22 -1.18 1.32
N GLN A 206 16.01 -0.66 1.10
CA GLN A 206 15.72 0.21 -0.06
C GLN A 206 15.83 1.71 0.26
N PHE A 207 15.68 2.07 1.54
CA PHE A 207 15.61 3.46 1.98
C PHE A 207 16.85 3.94 2.72
N ILE A 208 17.67 3.03 3.27
CA ILE A 208 18.93 3.29 3.96
C ILE A 208 20.08 2.70 3.13
#